data_AF-A0A1I0WG25-F1
#
_entry.id   AF-A0A1I0WG25-F1
#
_cell.length_a   1.000
_cell.length_b   1.000
_cell.length_c   1.000
_cell.angle_alpha   90.00
_cell.angle_beta   90.00
_cell.angle_gamma   90.00
#
_symmetry.space_group_name_H-M   'P 1'
#
loop_
_entity.id
_entity.type
_entity.pdbx_description
1 polymer ?
#
loop_
_entity_poly.entity_id
_entity_poly.type
_entity_poly.pdbx_seq_one_letter_code
_entity_poly.pdbx_strand_id
1 'polypeptide(L)'
;MGTAEHYHPHLRIIIDGTDVPVARNIGVDPATGAMSALHTHEGDGTIHIESDTEGAVFTLGQLFVQWGVKLTSRQIGGVRAESGSEVEVTSNGDAVVGDPMDLTLAPEQEIVLTVG
;
A
#
# COMPACT_ATOMS: atom_id res chain seq x y z
N MET A 1 10.48 -16.18 17.71
CA MET A 1 9.14 -15.79 18.20
C MET A 1 8.32 -15.63 16.93
N GLY A 2 7.27 -16.42 16.76
CA GLY A 2 6.39 -16.29 15.60
C GLY A 2 5.51 -15.06 15.80
N THR A 3 5.30 -14.28 14.74
CA THR A 3 4.37 -13.15 14.78
C THR A 3 2.95 -13.67 14.92
N ALA A 4 2.11 -12.94 15.64
CA ALA A 4 0.68 -13.27 15.80
C ALA A 4 -0.07 -13.06 14.47
N GLU A 5 0.35 -12.07 13.69
CA GLU A 5 -0.10 -11.84 12.31
C GLU A 5 1.11 -11.91 11.37
N HIS A 6 1.00 -12.71 10.31
CA HIS A 6 1.98 -12.76 9.22
C HIS A 6 1.30 -12.97 7.88
N TYR A 7 1.26 -11.94 7.04
CA TYR A 7 0.69 -12.06 5.69
C TYR A 7 1.24 -11.03 4.72
N HIS A 8 1.00 -11.29 3.42
CA HIS A 8 1.59 -10.54 2.32
C HIS A 8 0.53 -10.10 1.29
N PRO A 9 -0.07 -8.89 1.43
CA PRO A 9 -0.79 -8.28 0.32
C PRO A 9 0.19 -7.72 -0.71
N HIS A 10 -0.30 -7.51 -1.93
CA HIS A 10 0.50 -7.03 -3.04
C HIS A 10 -0.13 -5.76 -3.64
N LEU A 11 0.68 -4.72 -3.80
CA LEU A 11 0.27 -3.42 -4.32
C LEU A 11 0.88 -3.16 -5.70
N ARG A 12 0.01 -2.91 -6.67
CA ARG A 12 0.36 -2.43 -7.99
C ARG A 12 -0.11 -0.98 -8.17
N ILE A 13 0.73 -0.12 -8.72
CA ILE A 13 0.40 1.27 -9.03
C ILE A 13 0.54 1.50 -10.53
N ILE A 14 -0.52 2.03 -11.14
CA ILE A 14 -0.58 2.38 -12.56
C ILE A 14 -0.80 3.89 -12.68
N ILE A 15 0.12 4.57 -13.36
CA ILE A 15 0.02 6.00 -13.65
C ILE A 15 0.02 6.20 -15.16
N ASP A 16 -1.00 6.87 -15.69
CA ASP A 16 -1.18 7.14 -17.13
C ASP A 16 -1.01 5.85 -17.99
N GLY A 17 -1.58 4.74 -17.51
CA GLY A 17 -1.50 3.42 -18.16
C GLY A 17 -0.16 2.69 -18.02
N THR A 18 0.79 3.22 -17.25
CA THR A 18 2.13 2.65 -17.05
C THR A 18 2.32 2.15 -15.62
N ASP A 19 2.88 0.96 -15.45
CA ASP A 19 3.27 0.43 -14.15
C ASP A 19 4.39 1.24 -13.50
N VAL A 20 4.19 1.61 -12.24
CA VAL A 20 5.16 2.33 -11.42
C VAL A 20 5.61 1.43 -10.27
N PRO A 21 6.93 1.29 -10.02
CA PRO A 21 7.42 0.44 -8.94
C PRO A 21 7.02 1.00 -7.57
N VAL A 22 6.66 0.08 -6.67
CA VAL A 22 6.59 0.37 -5.24
C VAL A 22 8.00 0.44 -4.68
N ALA A 23 8.29 1.40 -3.80
CA ALA A 23 9.64 1.51 -3.25
C ALA A 23 9.95 0.32 -2.33
N ARG A 24 11.19 -0.16 -2.43
CA ARG A 24 11.76 -1.06 -1.43
C ARG A 24 11.99 -0.35 -0.10
N ASN A 25 12.07 -1.12 0.98
CA ASN A 25 12.45 -0.65 2.31
C ASN A 25 11.53 0.45 2.88
N ILE A 26 10.26 0.46 2.50
CA ILE A 26 9.26 1.28 3.20
C ILE A 26 9.11 0.71 4.60
N GLY A 27 9.12 1.56 5.63
CA GLY A 27 9.02 1.11 7.03
C GLY A 27 10.31 0.52 7.60
N VAL A 28 11.44 0.60 6.87
CA VAL A 28 12.74 0.09 7.32
C VAL A 28 13.66 1.24 7.69
N ASP A 29 14.18 1.21 8.91
CA ASP A 29 15.21 2.16 9.37
C ASP A 29 16.54 1.87 8.65
N PRO A 30 17.10 2.83 7.89
CA PRO A 30 18.28 2.58 7.08
C PRO A 30 19.58 2.45 7.87
N ALA A 31 19.62 2.88 9.14
CA ALA A 31 20.80 2.82 9.98
C ALA A 31 20.90 1.49 10.74
N THR A 32 19.75 0.91 11.11
CA THR A 32 19.68 -0.26 11.98
C THR A 32 19.10 -1.50 11.30
N GLY A 33 18.35 -1.32 10.21
CA GLY A 33 17.58 -2.38 9.58
C GLY A 33 16.33 -2.78 10.38
N ALA A 34 15.97 -2.04 11.42
CA ALA A 34 14.73 -2.26 12.15
C ALA A 34 13.52 -2.01 11.25
N MET A 35 12.49 -2.82 11.39
CA MET A 35 11.32 -2.80 10.51
C MET A 35 10.06 -2.54 11.34
N SER A 36 9.18 -1.66 10.85
CA SER A 36 7.82 -1.58 11.37
C SER A 36 7.04 -2.85 11.05
N ALA A 37 5.96 -3.11 11.80
CA ALA A 37 5.09 -4.25 11.55
C ALA A 37 4.40 -4.25 10.17
N LEU A 38 4.46 -3.13 9.45
CA LEU A 38 4.03 -2.95 8.07
C LEU A 38 5.24 -2.43 7.31
N HIS A 39 5.78 -3.16 6.34
CA HIS A 39 7.01 -2.76 5.61
C HIS A 39 7.08 -3.38 4.20
N THR A 40 8.07 -2.97 3.40
CA THR A 40 8.44 -3.65 2.15
C THR A 40 9.92 -4.02 2.16
N HIS A 41 10.29 -5.15 1.55
CA HIS A 41 11.68 -5.50 1.30
C HIS A 41 12.06 -5.28 -0.17
N GLU A 42 11.17 -5.70 -1.06
CA GLU A 42 11.36 -5.66 -2.51
C GLU A 42 10.73 -4.40 -3.13
N GLY A 43 11.03 -4.17 -4.41
CA GLY A 43 10.43 -3.09 -5.21
C GLY A 43 9.33 -3.57 -6.16
N ASP A 44 8.77 -4.75 -5.90
CA ASP A 44 7.78 -5.40 -6.76
C ASP A 44 6.33 -5.13 -6.32
N GLY A 45 6.12 -4.66 -5.10
CA GLY A 45 4.80 -4.38 -4.56
C GLY A 45 4.40 -5.25 -3.37
N THR A 46 5.21 -6.24 -2.99
CA THR A 46 4.93 -7.06 -1.80
C THR A 46 5.02 -6.23 -0.53
N ILE A 47 3.92 -6.21 0.21
CA ILE A 47 3.80 -5.59 1.53
C ILE A 47 3.93 -6.71 2.55
N HIS A 48 4.75 -6.52 3.58
CA HIS A 48 4.87 -7.42 4.71
C HIS A 48 4.10 -6.88 5.89
N ILE A 49 3.26 -7.73 6.48
CA ILE A 49 2.63 -7.48 7.76
C ILE A 49 3.13 -8.53 8.74
N GLU A 50 3.85 -8.07 9.76
CA GLU A 50 4.53 -8.87 10.76
C GLU A 50 4.30 -8.25 12.14
N SER A 51 3.22 -8.65 12.81
CA SER A 51 2.78 -8.05 14.08
C SER A 51 2.76 -9.09 15.20
N ASP A 52 3.24 -8.70 16.37
CA ASP A 52 3.12 -9.50 17.61
C ASP A 52 1.74 -9.34 18.30
N THR A 53 0.84 -8.55 17.71
CA THR A 53 -0.50 -8.28 18.23
C THR A 53 -1.55 -8.93 17.34
N GLU A 54 -2.26 -9.92 17.89
CA GLU A 54 -3.39 -10.61 17.26
C GLU A 54 -4.54 -9.63 16.97
N GLY A 55 -5.12 -9.70 15.77
CA GLY A 55 -6.20 -8.83 15.34
C GLY A 55 -5.79 -7.38 15.09
N ALA A 56 -4.49 -7.09 14.99
CA ALA A 56 -4.01 -5.78 14.56
C ALA A 56 -4.49 -5.49 13.12
N VAL A 57 -5.08 -4.32 12.93
CA VAL A 57 -5.62 -3.88 11.63
C VAL A 57 -4.64 -2.92 10.98
N PHE A 58 -4.28 -3.22 9.74
CA PHE A 58 -3.41 -2.39 8.92
C PHE A 58 -4.17 -1.84 7.72
N THR A 59 -3.82 -0.64 7.29
CA THR A 59 -4.43 -0.01 6.11
C THR A 59 -3.39 0.39 5.08
N LEU A 60 -3.81 0.49 3.82
CA LEU A 60 -2.99 1.02 2.75
C LEU A 60 -2.46 2.41 3.07
N GLY A 61 -3.27 3.25 3.73
CA GLY A 61 -2.86 4.59 4.14
C GLY A 61 -1.67 4.60 5.10
N GLN A 62 -1.56 3.62 6.00
CA GLN A 62 -0.41 3.52 6.90
C GLN A 62 0.89 3.29 6.13
N LEU A 63 0.86 2.47 5.06
CA LEU A 63 2.02 2.25 4.20
C LEU A 63 2.43 3.55 3.50
N PHE A 64 1.47 4.27 2.92
CA PHE A 64 1.75 5.54 2.23
C PHE A 64 2.26 6.63 3.17
N VAL A 65 1.81 6.65 4.43
CA VAL A 65 2.36 7.53 5.47
C VAL A 65 3.82 7.19 5.77
N GLN A 66 4.16 5.91 5.94
CA GLN A 66 5.56 5.51 6.15
C GLN A 66 6.44 5.79 4.93
N TRP A 67 5.89 5.61 3.73
CA TRP A 67 6.58 5.90 2.47
C TRP A 67 6.78 7.42 2.28
N GLY A 68 5.93 8.26 2.87
CA GLY A 68 5.94 9.69 2.63
C GLY A 68 5.41 10.08 1.25
N VAL A 69 4.64 9.19 0.62
CA VAL A 69 3.97 9.42 -0.66
C VAL A 69 2.53 9.80 -0.37
N LYS A 70 2.06 10.90 -0.98
CA LYS A 70 0.69 11.35 -0.78
C LYS A 70 -0.27 10.41 -1.50
N LEU A 71 -1.31 9.95 -0.78
CA LEU A 71 -2.44 9.24 -1.37
C LEU A 71 -3.74 9.93 -0.91
N THR A 72 -4.61 10.21 -1.86
CA THR A 72 -5.98 10.69 -1.63
C THR A 72 -6.89 10.07 -2.70
N SER A 73 -8.19 10.27 -2.61
CA SER A 73 -9.14 9.89 -3.67
C SER A 73 -8.86 10.50 -5.05
N ARG A 74 -7.90 11.43 -5.18
CA ARG A 74 -7.60 12.14 -6.44
C ARG A 74 -6.12 12.30 -6.72
N GLN A 75 -5.24 11.70 -5.93
CA GLN A 75 -3.81 11.94 -6.04
C GLN A 75 -3.00 10.73 -5.59
N ILE A 76 -2.02 10.33 -6.40
CA ILE A 76 -0.96 9.40 -6.02
C ILE A 76 0.38 10.13 -6.21
N GLY A 77 1.11 10.34 -5.13
CA GLY A 77 2.35 11.12 -5.11
C GLY A 77 2.16 12.50 -5.73
N GLY A 78 2.89 12.77 -6.82
CA GLY A 78 2.82 14.04 -7.55
C GLY A 78 1.68 14.13 -8.58
N VAL A 79 1.04 13.02 -8.91
CA VAL A 79 0.07 12.94 -10.02
C VAL A 79 -1.34 13.06 -9.50
N ARG A 80 -2.14 13.95 -10.13
CA ARG A 80 -3.54 14.19 -9.79
C ARG A 80 -4.43 13.63 -10.89
N ALA A 81 -5.56 13.06 -10.48
CA ALA A 81 -6.62 12.65 -11.39
C ALA A 81 -7.16 13.87 -12.17
N GLU A 82 -7.60 13.62 -13.41
CA GLU A 82 -8.25 14.64 -14.24
C GLU A 82 -9.48 15.26 -13.57
N SER A 83 -9.94 16.39 -14.11
CA SER A 83 -11.10 17.09 -13.57
C SER A 83 -12.38 16.25 -13.71
N GLY A 84 -12.83 15.68 -12.60
CA GLY A 84 -14.05 14.87 -12.54
C GLY A 84 -13.79 13.38 -12.33
N SER A 85 -12.51 12.98 -12.33
CA SER A 85 -12.07 11.62 -12.07
C SER A 85 -11.42 11.49 -10.68
N GLU A 86 -11.33 10.26 -10.21
CA GLU A 86 -10.74 9.85 -8.95
C GLU A 86 -9.66 8.80 -9.19
N VAL A 87 -8.87 8.50 -8.16
CA VAL A 87 -7.98 7.33 -8.15
C VAL A 87 -8.88 6.10 -8.13
N GLU A 88 -8.75 5.25 -9.15
CA GLU A 88 -9.44 3.97 -9.17
C GLU A 88 -8.70 3.00 -8.25
N VAL A 89 -9.47 2.29 -7.42
CA VAL A 89 -8.94 1.28 -6.49
C VAL A 89 -9.66 -0.02 -6.76
N THR A 90 -8.90 -1.08 -6.98
CA THR A 90 -9.45 -2.44 -6.95
C THR A 90 -8.77 -3.28 -5.88
N SER A 91 -9.55 -4.19 -5.28
CA SER A 91 -9.11 -5.18 -4.32
C SER A 91 -9.59 -6.54 -4.81
N ASN A 92 -8.67 -7.44 -5.12
CA ASN A 92 -8.96 -8.76 -5.70
C ASN A 92 -9.81 -8.68 -6.98
N GLY A 93 -9.64 -7.61 -7.76
CA GLY A 93 -10.38 -7.36 -9.00
C GLY A 93 -11.71 -6.63 -8.82
N ASP A 94 -12.22 -6.49 -7.59
CA ASP A 94 -13.44 -5.75 -7.30
C ASP A 94 -13.15 -4.27 -7.02
N ALA A 95 -14.00 -3.38 -7.52
CA ALA A 95 -13.87 -1.94 -7.28
C ALA A 95 -14.10 -1.60 -5.80
N VAL A 96 -13.21 -0.79 -5.24
CA VAL A 96 -13.32 -0.24 -3.88
C VAL A 96 -13.79 1.20 -3.97
N VAL A 97 -14.82 1.55 -3.20
CA VAL A 97 -15.38 2.91 -3.10
C VAL A 97 -14.94 3.53 -1.79
N GLY A 98 -14.54 4.81 -1.82
CA GLY A 98 -14.16 5.57 -0.64
C GLY A 98 -12.73 6.10 -0.72
N ASP A 99 -12.19 6.53 0.43
CA ASP A 99 -10.80 6.99 0.50
C ASP A 99 -9.84 5.79 0.37
N PRO A 100 -8.90 5.79 -0.61
CA PRO A 100 -7.90 4.73 -0.72
C PRO A 100 -7.06 4.53 0.55
N MET A 101 -6.92 5.57 1.39
CA MET A 101 -6.19 5.49 2.66
C MET A 101 -6.85 4.56 3.69
N ASP A 102 -8.17 4.35 3.57
CA ASP A 102 -8.97 3.56 4.51
C ASP A 102 -9.03 2.06 4.13
N LEU A 103 -8.48 1.67 2.97
CA LEU A 103 -8.47 0.27 2.53
C LEU A 103 -7.70 -0.59 3.54
N THR A 104 -8.42 -1.47 4.23
CA THR A 104 -7.83 -2.46 5.14
C THR A 104 -7.08 -3.53 4.35
N LEU A 105 -5.89 -3.86 4.82
CA LEU A 105 -5.03 -4.87 4.24
C LEU A 105 -5.44 -6.26 4.75
N ALA A 106 -5.50 -7.23 3.84
CA ALA A 106 -5.88 -8.60 4.14
C ALA A 106 -4.86 -9.61 3.57
N PRO A 107 -4.85 -10.87 4.06
CA PRO A 107 -3.95 -11.89 3.52
C PRO A 107 -4.10 -12.08 2.02
N GLU A 108 -2.97 -12.13 1.30
CA GLU A 108 -2.88 -12.42 -0.16
C GLU A 108 -3.71 -11.47 -1.03
N GLN A 109 -4.08 -10.30 -0.51
CA GLN A 109 -4.89 -9.33 -1.22
C GLN A 109 -4.11 -8.69 -2.38
N GLU A 110 -4.71 -8.67 -3.57
CA GLU A 110 -4.17 -7.98 -4.74
C GLU A 110 -4.83 -6.60 -4.87
N ILE A 111 -4.04 -5.54 -4.73
CA ILE A 111 -4.49 -4.16 -4.74
C ILE A 111 -3.94 -3.47 -5.99
N VAL A 112 -4.81 -2.80 -6.74
CA VAL A 112 -4.39 -1.95 -7.86
C VAL A 112 -4.90 -0.53 -7.63
N LEU A 113 -3.97 0.44 -7.66
CA LEU A 113 -4.28 1.85 -7.74
C LEU A 113 -4.00 2.35 -9.15
N THR A 114 -4.98 3.03 -9.76
CA THR A 114 -4.83 3.64 -11.09
C THR A 114 -5.15 5.12 -11.03
N VAL A 115 -4.30 5.95 -11.65
CA VAL A 115 -4.59 7.37 -11.87
C VAL A 115 -4.00 7.82 -13.21
N GLY A 116 -4.77 8.60 -13.98
CA GLY A 116 -4.38 9.07 -15.31
C GLY A 116 -5.42 8.78 -16.38
#